data_AF-A0A939XWJ4-F1
#
_entry.id   AF-A0A939XWJ4-F1
#
_cell.length_a   1.000
_cell.length_b   1.000
_cell.length_c   1.000
_cell.angle_alpha   90.00
_cell.angle_beta   90.00
_cell.angle_gamma   90.00
#
_symmetry.space_group_name_H-M   'P 1'
#
loop_
_entity.id
_entity.type
_entity.pdbx_description
1 polymer ?
#
loop_
_entity_poly.entity_id
_entity_poly.type
_entity_poly.pdbx_seq_one_letter_code
_entity_poly.pdbx_strand_id
1 'polypeptide(L)'
;MKYESTFNAIDAILRNEAGCSNELDYIEQTSWLLFLKYLDDLETEREQEAELNGKEYKRIITGFNRWSAWAAPKTSKGELDVINAMTGDDLVTFVNQKLFPSLKHFKDTAVSPDTLEYKIGEIFD
;
A
#
# COMPACT_ATOMS: atom_id res chain seq x y z
N MET A 1 11.16 -18.85 4.97
CA MET A 1 10.04 -19.79 5.18
C MET A 1 8.77 -19.18 5.78
N LYS A 2 8.80 -18.05 6.51
CA LYS A 2 7.59 -17.44 7.10
C LYS A 2 6.77 -16.58 6.12
N TYR A 3 7.38 -16.10 5.03
CA TYR A 3 6.76 -15.22 4.05
C TYR A 3 5.90 -15.96 3.01
N GLU A 4 6.37 -17.10 2.49
CA GLU A 4 5.61 -17.90 1.51
C GLU A 4 4.30 -18.44 2.09
N SER A 5 4.29 -18.86 3.35
CA SER A 5 3.08 -19.38 3.98
C SER A 5 2.03 -18.29 4.22
N THR A 6 2.46 -17.08 4.61
CA THR A 6 1.56 -15.93 4.74
C THR A 6 1.03 -15.46 3.39
N PHE A 7 1.89 -15.44 2.36
CA PHE A 7 1.48 -15.11 0.99
C PHE A 7 0.46 -16.11 0.45
N ASN A 8 0.71 -17.41 0.60
CA ASN A 8 -0.22 -18.46 0.16
C ASN A 8 -1.54 -18.44 0.94
N ALA A 9 -1.52 -18.06 2.23
CA ALA A 9 -2.74 -17.90 3.02
C ALA A 9 -3.56 -16.67 2.61
N ILE A 10 -2.88 -15.55 2.31
CA ILE A 10 -3.51 -14.37 1.74
C ILE A 10 -4.11 -14.73 0.39
N ASP A 11 -3.36 -15.34 -0.52
CA ASP A 11 -3.83 -15.80 -1.84
C ASP A 11 -5.05 -16.73 -1.73
N ALA A 12 -5.08 -17.65 -0.75
CA ALA A 12 -6.21 -18.55 -0.53
C ALA A 12 -7.48 -17.87 0.00
N ILE A 13 -7.35 -16.87 0.89
CA ILE A 13 -8.50 -16.10 1.42
C ILE A 13 -9.08 -15.23 0.32
N LEU A 14 -8.18 -14.58 -0.41
CA LEU A 14 -8.44 -13.70 -1.53
C LEU A 14 -9.12 -14.43 -2.72
N ARG A 15 -8.71 -15.66 -3.05
CA ARG A 15 -9.39 -16.53 -4.04
C ARG A 15 -10.84 -16.90 -3.69
N ASN A 16 -11.22 -16.82 -2.41
CA ASN A 16 -12.51 -17.31 -1.92
C ASN A 16 -13.60 -16.22 -1.85
N GLU A 17 -13.21 -14.94 -1.88
CA GLU A 17 -14.15 -13.81 -1.94
C GLU A 17 -14.37 -13.38 -3.40
N ALA A 18 -15.59 -13.65 -3.89
CA ALA A 18 -16.18 -13.15 -5.14
C ALA A 18 -15.75 -13.82 -6.47
N GLY A 19 -16.59 -14.74 -6.94
CA GLY A 19 -17.29 -14.64 -8.24
C GLY A 19 -16.57 -14.03 -9.45
N CYS A 20 -15.34 -14.44 -9.77
CA CYS A 20 -14.63 -14.00 -10.97
C CYS A 20 -14.05 -15.18 -11.77
N SER A 21 -14.15 -15.06 -13.09
CA SER A 21 -14.05 -16.13 -14.08
C SER A 21 -12.64 -16.52 -14.54
N ASN A 22 -11.57 -15.92 -14.03
CA ASN A 22 -10.19 -16.31 -14.36
C ASN A 22 -9.17 -15.89 -13.27
N GLU A 23 -8.20 -16.78 -13.03
CA GLU A 23 -7.15 -16.69 -11.99
C GLU A 23 -6.11 -15.57 -12.24
N LEU A 24 -5.93 -15.17 -13.50
CA LEU A 24 -4.95 -14.15 -13.92
C LEU A 24 -5.41 -12.71 -13.62
N ASP A 25 -6.69 -12.41 -13.83
CA ASP A 25 -7.25 -11.08 -13.55
C ASP A 25 -7.14 -10.74 -12.05
N TYR A 26 -7.19 -11.77 -11.20
CA TYR A 26 -7.16 -11.63 -9.75
C TYR A 26 -5.78 -11.20 -9.21
N ILE A 27 -4.71 -11.77 -9.76
CA ILE A 27 -3.34 -11.44 -9.38
C ILE A 27 -3.05 -9.98 -9.75
N GLU A 28 -3.47 -9.54 -10.94
CA GLU A 28 -3.31 -8.15 -11.38
C GLU A 28 -4.09 -7.17 -10.47
N GLN A 29 -5.31 -7.54 -10.06
CA GLN A 29 -6.16 -6.69 -9.21
C GLN A 29 -5.72 -6.61 -7.74
N THR A 30 -4.82 -7.49 -7.28
CA THR A 30 -4.36 -7.51 -5.87
C THR A 30 -2.87 -7.19 -5.70
N SER A 31 -2.10 -7.21 -6.79
CA SER A 31 -0.66 -6.92 -6.77
C SER A 31 -0.33 -5.52 -6.24
N TRP A 32 -1.15 -4.52 -6.57
CA TRP A 32 -0.94 -3.15 -6.09
C TRP A 32 -1.09 -3.03 -4.57
N LEU A 33 -1.99 -3.81 -3.96
CA LEU A 33 -2.22 -3.78 -2.52
C LEU A 33 -1.00 -4.34 -1.76
N LEU A 34 -0.43 -5.42 -2.27
CA LEU A 34 0.80 -6.02 -1.74
C LEU A 34 2.01 -5.10 -1.93
N PHE A 35 2.11 -4.46 -3.10
CA PHE A 35 3.14 -3.47 -3.37
C PHE A 35 3.10 -2.32 -2.36
N LEU A 36 1.93 -1.75 -2.12
CA LEU A 36 1.76 -0.65 -1.15
C LEU A 36 2.04 -1.09 0.28
N LYS A 37 1.68 -2.33 0.66
CA LYS A 37 2.00 -2.86 1.99
C LYS A 37 3.50 -3.01 2.17
N TYR A 38 4.18 -3.60 1.19
CA TYR A 38 5.62 -3.78 1.21
C TYR A 38 6.35 -2.44 1.27
N LEU A 39 5.91 -1.46 0.48
CA LEU A 39 6.50 -0.13 0.49
C LEU A 39 6.33 0.54 1.87
N ASP A 40 5.14 0.53 2.46
CA ASP A 40 4.90 1.16 3.78
C ASP A 40 5.74 0.49 4.89
N ASP A 41 5.91 -0.83 4.85
CA ASP A 41 6.79 -1.56 5.77
C ASP A 41 8.27 -1.17 5.58
N LEU A 42 8.76 -1.18 4.34
CA LEU A 42 10.13 -0.78 4.01
C LEU A 42 10.42 0.66 4.46
N GLU A 43 9.47 1.58 4.24
CA GLU A 43 9.61 2.95 4.72
C GLU A 43 9.60 3.05 6.25
N THR A 44 8.87 2.16 6.93
CA THR A 44 8.84 2.11 8.41
C THR A 44 10.18 1.65 8.94
N GLU A 45 10.76 0.61 8.34
CA GLU A 45 12.10 0.12 8.70
C GLU A 45 13.15 1.21 8.50
N ARG A 46 13.11 1.92 7.36
CA ARG A 46 14.03 3.02 7.08
C ARG A 46 13.89 4.20 8.04
N GLU A 47 12.67 4.55 8.43
CA GLU A 47 12.44 5.57 9.46
C GLU A 47 13.06 5.16 10.80
N GLN A 48 12.81 3.92 11.23
CA GLN A 48 13.36 3.41 12.49
C GLN A 48 14.89 3.38 12.46
N GLU A 49 15.48 2.91 11.36
CA GLU A 49 16.93 2.94 11.17
C GLU A 49 17.49 4.37 11.19
N ALA A 50 16.81 5.32 10.54
CA ALA A 50 17.24 6.72 10.54
C ALA A 50 17.15 7.33 11.95
N GLU A 51 16.06 7.09 12.68
CA GLU A 51 15.87 7.52 14.07
C GLU A 51 16.99 6.98 14.97
N LEU A 52 17.30 5.68 14.88
CA LEU A 52 18.39 5.06 15.64
C LEU A 52 19.77 5.63 15.30
N ASN A 53 19.97 6.04 14.05
CA ASN A 53 21.20 6.66 13.58
C ASN A 53 21.24 8.19 13.75
N GLY A 54 20.20 8.80 14.32
CA GLY A 54 20.07 10.25 14.48
C GLY A 54 19.97 11.02 13.14
N LYS A 55 19.48 10.36 12.09
CA LYS A 55 19.25 10.94 10.77
C LYS A 55 17.77 11.21 10.57
N GLU A 56 17.46 12.21 9.76
CA GLU A 56 16.10 12.41 9.26
C GLU A 56 15.84 11.52 8.05
N TYR A 57 14.70 10.82 8.04
CA TYR A 57 14.19 10.11 6.88
C TYR A 57 12.90 10.78 6.41
N LYS A 58 12.83 11.07 5.11
CA LYS A 58 11.62 11.61 4.47
C LYS A 58 10.93 10.49 3.71
N ARG A 59 9.71 10.19 4.12
CA ARG A 59 8.84 9.25 3.41
C ARG A 59 8.44 9.72 2.02
N ILE A 60 8.26 8.75 1.13
CA ILE A 60 7.70 8.94 -0.21
C ILE A 60 6.18 9.08 -0.10
N ILE A 61 5.51 8.09 0.50
CA ILE A 61 4.06 8.14 0.73
C ILE A 61 3.81 8.67 2.13
N THR A 62 3.08 9.78 2.23
CA THR A 62 2.85 10.48 3.50
C THR A 62 1.36 10.62 3.81
N GLY A 63 1.07 10.96 5.06
CA GLY A 63 -0.30 11.22 5.52
C GLY A 63 -1.23 10.03 5.36
N PHE A 64 -2.46 10.30 4.93
CA PHE A 64 -3.52 9.30 4.80
C PHE A 64 -3.35 8.36 3.60
N ASN A 65 -2.42 8.64 2.68
CA ASN A 65 -2.17 7.77 1.52
C ASN A 65 -1.31 6.55 1.88
N ARG A 66 -0.70 6.53 3.08
CA ARG A 66 0.07 5.40 3.59
C ARG A 66 -0.82 4.19 3.77
N TRP A 67 -0.33 3.01 3.40
CA TRP A 67 -1.08 1.76 3.53
C TRP A 67 -1.65 1.62 4.95
N SER A 68 -0.81 1.79 5.98
CA SER A 68 -1.22 1.65 7.40
C SER A 68 -2.25 2.67 7.88
N ALA A 69 -2.44 3.78 7.16
CA ALA A 69 -3.40 4.81 7.54
C ALA A 69 -4.84 4.47 7.11
N TRP A 70 -5.02 3.85 5.95
CA TRP A 70 -6.36 3.58 5.39
C TRP A 70 -6.73 2.09 5.34
N ALA A 71 -5.75 1.19 5.15
CA ALA A 71 -6.02 -0.23 4.92
C ALA A 71 -6.00 -1.09 6.20
N ALA A 72 -5.24 -0.68 7.23
CA ALA A 72 -5.42 -1.19 8.59
C ALA A 72 -5.24 -0.05 9.61
N PRO A 73 -6.20 0.89 9.65
CA PRO A 73 -6.15 1.96 10.63
C PRO A 73 -6.12 1.35 12.03
N LYS A 74 -5.31 1.94 12.90
CA LYS A 74 -5.18 1.51 14.29
C LYS A 74 -5.66 2.61 15.21
N THR A 75 -6.35 2.21 16.28
CA THR A 75 -6.70 3.10 17.39
C THR A 75 -5.44 3.54 18.13
N SER A 76 -5.57 4.50 19.05
CA SER A 76 -4.47 4.92 19.94
C SER A 76 -3.90 3.79 20.81
N LYS A 77 -4.63 2.67 20.93
CA LYS A 77 -4.21 1.46 21.65
C LYS A 77 -3.47 0.45 20.76
N GLY A 78 -3.33 0.72 19.46
CA GLY A 78 -2.69 -0.17 18.49
C GLY A 78 -3.60 -1.28 17.95
N GLU A 79 -4.87 -1.31 18.35
CA GLU A 79 -5.89 -2.25 17.88
C GLU A 79 -6.47 -1.78 16.54
N LEU A 80 -6.96 -2.70 15.70
CA LEU A 80 -7.63 -2.34 14.45
C LEU A 80 -8.85 -1.46 14.71
N ASP A 81 -8.89 -0.30 14.06
CA ASP A 81 -10.01 0.63 14.12
C ASP A 81 -11.07 0.24 13.09
N VAL A 82 -11.85 -0.78 13.44
CA VAL A 82 -12.94 -1.28 12.60
C VAL A 82 -14.09 -0.28 12.40
N ILE A 83 -14.15 0.78 13.22
CA ILE A 83 -15.21 1.79 13.16
C ILE A 83 -14.88 2.83 12.09
N ASN A 84 -13.62 3.27 12.04
CA ASN A 84 -13.17 4.29 11.07
C ASN A 84 -12.56 3.69 9.80
N ALA A 85 -12.40 2.36 9.72
CA ALA A 85 -11.94 1.69 8.53
C ALA A 85 -12.90 1.92 7.34
N MET A 86 -12.34 2.36 6.22
CA MET A 86 -13.11 2.52 4.99
C MET A 86 -13.46 1.14 4.42
N THR A 87 -14.71 0.94 4.02
CA THR A 87 -15.19 -0.30 3.41
C THR A 87 -16.13 0.00 2.24
N GLY A 88 -16.35 -0.98 1.36
CA GLY A 88 -17.30 -0.85 0.24
C GLY A 88 -17.03 0.37 -0.65
N ASP A 89 -18.09 1.12 -0.95
CA ASP A 89 -18.07 2.25 -1.88
C ASP A 89 -17.14 3.39 -1.44
N ASP A 90 -16.99 3.62 -0.14
CA ASP A 90 -16.10 4.66 0.38
C ASP A 90 -14.64 4.31 0.07
N LEU A 91 -14.26 3.05 0.29
CA LEU A 91 -12.93 2.56 -0.02
C LEU A 91 -12.64 2.64 -1.52
N VAL A 92 -13.58 2.17 -2.35
CA VAL A 92 -13.46 2.22 -3.82
C VAL A 92 -13.31 3.68 -4.30
N THR A 93 -14.10 4.59 -3.74
CA THR A 93 -14.03 6.02 -4.07
C THR A 93 -12.69 6.62 -3.68
N PHE A 94 -12.19 6.32 -2.48
CA PHE A 94 -10.88 6.79 -2.04
C PHE A 94 -9.75 6.30 -2.94
N VAL A 95 -9.73 4.99 -3.24
CA VAL A 95 -8.69 4.38 -4.07
C VAL A 95 -8.67 5.03 -5.46
N ASN A 96 -9.84 5.11 -6.11
CA ASN A 96 -9.93 5.58 -7.50
C ASN A 96 -9.78 7.09 -7.64
N GLN A 97 -10.31 7.88 -6.70
CA GLN A 97 -10.35 9.35 -6.83
C GLN A 97 -9.20 10.07 -6.11
N LYS A 98 -8.52 9.40 -5.17
CA LYS A 98 -7.45 10.04 -4.37
C LYS A 98 -6.14 9.26 -4.42
N LEU A 99 -6.16 7.98 -4.06
CA LEU A 99 -4.93 7.20 -3.91
C LEU A 99 -4.20 7.05 -5.25
N PHE A 100 -4.83 6.44 -6.24
CA PHE A 100 -4.18 6.19 -7.55
C PHE A 100 -3.77 7.49 -8.25
N PRO A 101 -4.61 8.54 -8.34
CA PRO A 101 -4.18 9.82 -8.90
C PRO A 101 -2.96 10.42 -8.18
N SER A 102 -2.88 10.30 -6.85
CA SER A 102 -1.72 10.79 -6.09
C SER A 102 -0.45 9.99 -6.38
N LEU A 103 -0.56 8.66 -6.54
CA LEU A 103 0.59 7.80 -6.83
C LEU A 103 1.10 8.04 -8.25
N LYS A 104 0.20 8.17 -9.22
CA LYS A 104 0.51 8.51 -10.61
C LYS A 104 1.27 9.82 -10.72
N HIS A 105 0.88 10.83 -9.95
CA HIS A 105 1.54 12.14 -9.94
C HIS A 105 3.01 12.12 -9.49
N PHE A 106 3.49 11.04 -8.86
CA PHE A 106 4.92 10.90 -8.57
C PHE A 106 5.79 10.88 -9.82
N LYS A 107 5.27 10.42 -10.96
CA LYS A 107 5.95 10.48 -12.26
C LYS A 107 6.28 11.91 -12.67
N ASP A 108 5.35 12.84 -12.44
CA ASP A 108 5.49 14.25 -12.82
C ASP A 108 6.43 15.03 -11.90
N THR A 109 6.57 14.57 -10.65
CA THR A 109 7.31 15.27 -9.59
C THR A 109 8.68 14.65 -9.31
N ALA A 110 8.96 13.47 -9.88
CA ALA A 110 10.23 12.79 -9.70
C ALA A 110 11.38 13.56 -10.36
N VAL A 111 12.52 13.58 -9.67
CA VAL A 111 13.72 14.31 -10.10
C VAL A 111 14.41 13.62 -11.29
N SER A 112 14.29 12.29 -11.40
CA SER A 112 14.79 11.52 -12.53
C SER A 112 14.03 10.19 -12.71
N PRO A 113 14.13 9.55 -13.90
CA PRO A 113 13.51 8.25 -14.14
C PRO A 113 14.04 7.10 -13.26
N ASP A 114 15.21 7.27 -12.64
CA ASP A 114 15.84 6.23 -11.81
C ASP A 114 15.34 6.21 -10.37
N THR A 115 14.57 7.21 -9.94
CA THR A 115 14.07 7.29 -8.55
C THR A 115 12.92 6.32 -8.30
N LEU A 116 12.68 6.02 -7.02
CA LEU A 116 11.58 5.13 -6.63
C LEU A 116 10.22 5.80 -6.87
N GLU A 117 10.13 7.11 -6.71
CA GLU A 117 8.95 7.93 -6.99
C GLU A 117 8.53 7.83 -8.45
N TYR A 118 9.47 7.95 -9.39
CA TYR A 118 9.17 7.78 -10.81
C TYR A 118 8.61 6.39 -11.10
N LYS A 119 9.24 5.35 -10.56
CA LYS A 119 8.80 3.95 -10.73
C LYS A 119 7.42 3.70 -10.13
N ILE A 120 7.11 4.28 -8.97
CA ILE A 120 5.76 4.24 -8.40
C ILE A 120 4.79 4.91 -9.37
N GLY A 121 5.12 6.09 -9.87
CA GLY A 121 4.30 6.79 -10.86
C GLY A 121 3.99 5.94 -12.10
N GLU A 122 4.99 5.24 -12.65
CA GLU A 122 4.83 4.34 -13.81
C GLU A 122 3.93 3.13 -13.52
N ILE A 123 4.00 2.55 -12.31
CA ILE A 123 3.18 1.38 -11.94
C ILE A 123 1.68 1.74 -11.92
N PHE A 124 1.34 2.99 -11.61
CA PHE A 124 -0.03 3.47 -11.46
C PHE A 124 -0.47 4.43 -12.60
N ASP A 125 0.27 4.50 -13.71
CA ASP A 125 -0.06 5.30 -14.90
C ASP A 125 -1.20 4.69 -15.73
#